data_AF-A0A972QRW6-F1
#
_entry.id   AF-A0A972QRW6-F1
#
_cell.length_a   1.000
_cell.length_b   1.000
_cell.length_c   1.000
_cell.angle_alpha   90.00
_cell.angle_beta   90.00
_cell.angle_gamma   90.00
#
_symmetry.space_group_name_H-M   'P 1'
#
loop_
_entity.id
_entity.type
_entity.pdbx_description
1 polymer ?
#
loop_
_entity_poly.entity_id
_entity_poly.type
_entity_poly.pdbx_seq_one_letter_code
_entity_poly.pdbx_strand_id
1 'polypeptide(L)' 'MDEDLLIKLASIIVVGIAAQWLAWRLRLPSILLLLILGIIIGPVTGFLDPNETFGDMLLPIVSLSVAVILFEGGLSLRLS' A
#
# COMPACT_ATOMS: atom_id res chain seq x y z
N MET A 1 -9.54 20.68 -2.59
CA MET A 1 -8.18 20.41 -2.08
C MET A 1 -8.19 19.33 -1.01
N ASP A 2 -9.00 19.44 0.06
CA ASP A 2 -9.11 18.34 1.04
C ASP A 2 -9.91 17.13 0.53
N GLU A 3 -10.97 17.36 -0.25
CA GLU A 3 -11.78 16.27 -0.83
C GLU A 3 -10.98 15.38 -1.79
N ASP A 4 -10.12 15.98 -2.63
CA ASP A 4 -9.25 15.22 -3.53
C ASP A 4 -8.26 14.33 -2.78
N LEU A 5 -7.71 14.83 -1.67
CA LEU A 5 -6.84 14.06 -0.78
C LEU A 5 -7.61 12.88 -0.17
N LEU A 6 -8.80 13.13 0.35
CA LEU A 6 -9.65 12.10 0.94
C LEU A 6 -10.02 11.02 -0.09
N ILE A 7 -10.36 11.41 -1.32
CA ILE A 7 -10.65 10.48 -2.42
C ILE A 7 -9.41 9.65 -2.76
N LYS A 8 -8.24 10.27 -2.86
CA LYS A 8 -6.96 9.59 -3.10
C LYS A 8 -6.67 8.57 -1.99
N LEU A 9 -6.77 8.95 -0.73
CA LEU A 9 -6.54 8.05 0.41
C LEU A 9 -7.56 6.91 0.47
N ALA A 10 -8.85 7.21 0.28
CA ALA A 10 -9.90 6.20 0.22
C ALA A 10 -9.65 5.21 -0.92
N SER A 11 -9.19 5.69 -2.09
CA SER A 11 -8.88 4.84 -3.23
C SER A 11 -7.74 3.86 -2.93
N ILE A 12 -6.72 4.25 -2.15
CA ILE A 12 -5.63 3.35 -1.73
C ILE A 12 -6.19 2.18 -0.94
N ILE A 13 -7.10 2.44 0.01
CA ILE A 13 -7.72 1.41 0.84
C ILE A 13 -8.58 0.48 -0.02
N VAL A 14 -9.46 1.06 -0.86
CA VAL A 14 -10.36 0.30 -1.73
C VAL A 14 -9.58 -0.60 -2.68
N VAL A 15 -8.54 -0.08 -3.33
CA VAL A 15 -7.68 -0.85 -4.24
C VAL A 15 -6.91 -1.91 -3.47
N GLY A 16 -6.40 -1.61 -2.28
CA GLY A 16 -5.70 -2.57 -1.44
C GLY A 16 -6.57 -3.77 -1.07
N ILE A 17 -7.81 -3.52 -0.64
CA ILE A 17 -8.79 -4.56 -0.33
C ILE A 17 -9.16 -5.35 -1.59
N ALA A 18 -9.42 -4.67 -2.71
CA ALA A 18 -9.74 -5.31 -3.98
C ALA A 18 -8.59 -6.21 -4.47
N ALA A 19 -7.33 -5.76 -4.31
CA ALA A 19 -6.14 -6.53 -4.65
C ALA A 19 -6.01 -7.78 -3.78
N GLN A 20 -6.20 -7.67 -2.48
CA GLN A 20 -6.16 -8.81 -1.56
C GLN A 20 -7.27 -9.82 -1.85
N TRP A 21 -8.49 -9.33 -2.09
CA TRP A 21 -9.62 -10.18 -2.45
C TRP A 21 -9.39 -10.92 -3.77
N LEU A 22 -8.91 -10.22 -4.79
CA LEU A 22 -8.60 -10.81 -6.09
C LEU A 22 -7.43 -11.80 -6.01
N ALA A 23 -6.42 -11.50 -5.20
CA ALA A 23 -5.27 -12.38 -4.99
C ALA A 23 -5.71 -13.72 -4.38
N TRP A 24 -6.58 -13.66 -3.37
CA TRP A 24 -7.17 -14.86 -2.79
C TRP A 24 -8.01 -15.64 -3.81
N ARG A 25 -8.81 -14.94 -4.64
CA ARG A 25 -9.64 -15.58 -5.67
C ARG A 25 -8.82 -16.29 -6.76
N LEU A 26 -7.68 -15.71 -7.14
CA LEU A 26 -6.75 -16.23 -8.15
C LEU A 26 -5.68 -17.17 -7.57
N ARG A 27 -5.63 -17.35 -6.24
CA ARG A 27 -4.59 -18.11 -5.52
C ARG A 27 -3.16 -17.60 -5.80
N LEU A 28 -3.02 -16.29 -5.94
CA LEU A 28 -1.72 -15.62 -6.11
C LEU A 28 -1.29 -14.96 -4.79
N PRO A 29 0.03 -14.78 -4.55
CA PRO A 29 0.51 -13.95 -3.45
C PRO A 29 0.00 -12.51 -3.58
N SER A 30 -0.66 -11.99 -2.54
CA SER A 30 -1.29 -10.66 -2.56
C SER A 30 -0.33 -9.52 -2.89
N ILE A 31 0.94 -9.65 -2.49
CA ILE A 31 1.97 -8.66 -2.77
C ILE A 31 2.16 -8.40 -4.28
N LEU A 32 1.95 -9.42 -5.12
CA LEU A 32 2.11 -9.27 -6.57
C LEU A 32 1.03 -8.37 -7.15
N LEU A 33 -0.24 -8.58 -6.77
CA LEU A 33 -1.34 -7.73 -7.24
C LEU A 33 -1.24 -6.32 -6.67
N LEU A 34 -0.85 -6.18 -5.41
CA LEU A 34 -0.62 -4.87 -4.79
C LEU A 34 0.47 -4.09 -5.53
N LEU A 35 1.59 -4.74 -5.90
CA LEU A 35 2.67 -4.11 -6.65
C LEU A 35 2.21 -3.68 -8.06
N ILE A 36 1.54 -4.57 -8.79
CA ILE A 36 1.05 -4.29 -10.15
C ILE A 36 0.06 -3.12 -10.13
N LEU A 37 -0.95 -3.17 -9.25
CA LEU A 37 -1.95 -2.11 -9.15
C LEU A 37 -1.32 -0.79 -8.67
N GLY A 38 -0.37 -0.85 -7.74
CA GLY A 38 0.38 0.33 -7.30
C GLY A 38 1.19 0.98 -8.43
N ILE A 39 1.85 0.19 -9.27
CA ILE A 39 2.58 0.69 -10.45
C ILE A 39 1.62 1.30 -11.47
N ILE A 40 0.49 0.62 -11.72
CA ILE A 40 -0.52 1.11 -12.68
C ILE A 40 -1.08 2.45 -12.20
N ILE A 41 -1.48 2.56 -10.94
CA ILE A 41 -2.15 3.74 -10.39
C ILE A 41 -1.16 4.88 -10.09
N GLY A 42 0.08 4.55 -9.76
CA GLY A 42 1.14 5.52 -9.52
C GLY A 42 1.80 5.97 -10.82
N PRO A 43 2.99 5.46 -11.16
CA PRO A 43 3.80 5.98 -12.27
C PRO A 43 3.18 5.82 -13.66
N VAL A 44 2.29 4.85 -13.90
CA VAL A 44 1.72 4.63 -15.24
C VAL A 44 0.57 5.59 -15.54
N THR A 45 -0.38 5.78 -14.62
CA THR A 45 -1.50 6.72 -14.83
C THR A 45 -1.26 8.11 -14.24
N GLY A 46 -0.33 8.26 -13.31
CA GLY A 46 -0.09 9.50 -12.58
C GLY A 46 -1.22 9.88 -11.62
N PHE A 47 -2.16 8.96 -11.33
CA PHE A 47 -3.33 9.27 -10.51
C PHE A 47 -2.97 9.53 -9.04
N LEU A 48 -2.02 8.76 -8.52
CA LEU A 48 -1.46 8.91 -7.18
C LEU A 48 0.05 9.15 -7.27
N ASP A 49 0.46 10.39 -6.99
CA ASP A 49 1.86 10.71 -6.72
C ASP A 49 2.09 10.77 -5.20
N PRO A 50 2.82 9.80 -4.63
CA PRO A 50 3.13 9.79 -3.20
C PRO A 50 3.94 11.01 -2.75
N ASN A 51 4.84 11.54 -3.60
CA ASN A 51 5.70 12.66 -3.24
C ASN A 51 4.89 13.95 -3.15
N GLU A 52 3.93 14.17 -4.06
CA GLU A 52 3.04 15.34 -3.97
C GLU A 52 2.00 15.20 -2.85
N THR A 53 1.50 13.98 -2.62
CA THR A 53 0.42 13.73 -1.66
C THR A 53 0.92 13.75 -0.21
N PHE A 54 2.10 13.17 0.06
CA PHE A 54 2.64 13.01 1.41
C PHE A 54 3.89 13.85 1.66
N GLY A 55 4.63 14.29 0.63
CA GLY A 55 5.81 15.14 0.77
C GLY A 55 6.79 14.64 1.82
N ASP A 56 7.16 15.52 2.75
CA ASP A 56 8.10 15.23 3.84
C ASP A 56 7.60 14.15 4.83
N MET A 57 6.29 13.85 4.84
CA MET A 57 5.71 12.79 5.67
C MET A 57 5.81 11.40 5.04
N LEU A 58 6.14 11.30 3.75
CA LEU A 58 6.23 10.03 3.05
C LEU A 58 7.25 9.09 3.73
N LEU A 59 8.47 9.57 3.95
CA LEU A 59 9.53 8.76 4.56
C LEU A 59 9.19 8.36 6.01
N PRO A 60 8.72 9.27 6.89
CA PRO A 60 8.24 8.90 8.22
C PRO A 60 7.14 7.83 8.21
N ILE A 61 6.12 7.96 7.36
CA ILE A 61 4.99 7.01 7.28
C ILE A 61 5.47 5.64 6.77
N VAL A 62 6.30 5.62 5.74
CA VAL A 62 6.89 4.38 5.21
C VAL A 62 7.75 3.71 6.28
N SER A 63 8.61 4.47 6.96
CA SER A 63 9.46 3.94 8.04
C SER A 63 8.63 3.36 9.18
N LEU A 64 7.57 4.03 9.60
CA LEU A 64 6.67 3.54 10.64
C LEU A 64 5.96 2.26 10.18
N SER A 65 5.45 2.25 8.95
CA SER A 65 4.75 1.09 8.37
C SER A 65 5.67 -0.13 8.27
N VAL A 66 6.91 0.05 7.79
CA VAL A 66 7.93 -1.02 7.73
C VAL A 66 8.29 -1.51 9.13
N ALA A 67 8.45 -0.62 10.10
CA ALA A 67 8.72 -1.00 11.49
C ALA A 67 7.59 -1.88 12.06
N VAL A 68 6.32 -1.53 11.81
CA VAL A 68 5.16 -2.34 12.24
C VAL A 68 5.14 -3.71 11.57
N ILE A 69 5.36 -3.77 10.25
CA ILE A 69 5.38 -5.04 9.49
C ILE A 69 6.50 -5.96 9.99
N LEU A 70 7.71 -5.41 10.20
CA LEU A 70 8.85 -6.18 10.71
C LEU A 70 8.65 -6.61 12.16
N PHE A 71 8.01 -5.77 12.97
CA PHE A 71 7.68 -6.10 14.36
C PHE A 71 6.69 -7.27 14.43
N GLU A 72 5.62 -7.24 13.64
CA GLU A 72 4.67 -8.36 13.52
C GLU A 72 5.37 -9.64 13.04
N GLY A 73 6.17 -9.54 11.98
CA GLY A 73 6.94 -10.65 11.44
C GLY A 73 7.90 -11.24 12.48
N GLY A 74 8.59 -10.40 13.24
CA GLY A 74 9.50 -10.79 14.31
C GLY A 74 8.82 -11.48 15.50
N LEU A 75 7.66 -10.98 15.95
CA LEU A 75 6.88 -11.61 17.03
C LEU A 75 6.30 -12.97 16.61
N SER A 76 5.96 -13.14 15.34
CA SER A 76 5.48 -14.42 14.79
C SER A 76 6.61 -15.43 14.56
N LEU A 77 7.87 -14.99 14.61
CA LEU A 77 9.04 -15.80 14.31
C LEU A 77 9.27 -16.83 15.42
N ARG A 78 9.07 -18.11 15.10
CA ARG A 78 9.44 -19.22 15.98
C ARG A 78 10.91 -19.53 15.83
N LEU A 79 11.73 -18.96 16.71
CA LEU A 79 13.11 -19.35 16.88
C LEU A 79 13.11 -20.62 17.75
N SER A 80 13.10 -21.78 17.09
CA SER A 80 13.38 -23.12 17.62
C SER A 80 13.17 -23.31 19.13
#